data_AF-A0A1G1Q9R5-F1
#
_entry.id   AF-A0A1G1Q9R5-F1
#
_cell.length_a   1.000
_cell.length_b   1.000
_cell.length_c   1.000
_cell.angle_alpha   90.00
_cell.angle_beta   90.00
_cell.angle_gamma   90.00
#
_symmetry.space_group_name_H-M   'P 1'
#
loop_
_entity.id
_entity.type
_entity.pdbx_description
1 polymer ?
#
loop_
_entity_poly.entity_id
_entity_poly.type
_entity_poly.pdbx_seq_one_letter_code
_entity_poly.pdbx_strand_id
1 'polypeptide(L)'
;MFKKSIVVLFLSLILVAVNTYSEEGGYTVKPKFEIEEIIRISKEFASEKNEAIDEYFIDYIKYEASDKNWIVNFQGYIPAPGNHFMVSFNEATEKMEIMLGE
;
A
#
# COMPACT_ATOMS: atom_id res chain seq x y z
N MET A 1 36.64 1.32 -40.97
CA MET A 1 35.30 1.83 -40.61
C MET A 1 34.87 1.15 -39.31
N PHE A 2 35.03 1.81 -38.16
CA PHE A 2 34.66 1.25 -36.86
C PHE A 2 33.23 1.67 -36.52
N LYS A 3 32.28 0.73 -36.55
CA LYS A 3 30.93 0.95 -36.01
C LYS A 3 31.01 0.82 -34.48
N LYS A 4 30.79 1.92 -33.78
CA LYS A 4 30.60 1.97 -32.33
C LYS A 4 29.20 1.43 -32.02
N SER A 5 29.11 0.31 -31.30
CA SER A 5 27.87 -0.12 -30.67
C SER A 5 27.85 0.43 -29.25
N ILE A 6 27.01 1.43 -29.02
CA ILE A 6 26.73 1.94 -27.67
C ILE A 6 25.60 1.08 -27.11
N VAL A 7 25.93 0.34 -26.05
CA VAL A 7 24.97 -0.32 -25.17
C VAL A 7 24.24 0.79 -24.40
N VAL A 8 22.93 0.90 -24.57
CA VAL A 8 22.09 1.77 -23.73
C VAL A 8 21.34 0.87 -22.75
N LEU A 9 21.91 0.73 -21.55
CA LEU A 9 21.21 0.24 -20.37
C LEU A 9 20.25 1.33 -19.90
N PHE A 10 18.94 1.08 -20.00
CA PHE A 10 17.94 1.89 -19.32
C PHE A 10 17.87 1.46 -17.84
N LEU A 11 18.73 2.06 -17.01
CA LEU A 11 18.49 2.17 -15.58
C LEU A 11 17.69 3.46 -15.37
N SER A 12 16.37 3.34 -15.24
CA SER A 12 15.52 4.44 -14.82
C SER A 12 15.32 4.34 -13.32
N LEU A 13 16.04 5.19 -12.58
CA LEU A 13 15.74 5.58 -11.21
C LEU A 13 14.24 5.91 -11.07
N ILE A 14 13.58 5.32 -10.07
CA ILE A 14 12.43 5.99 -9.45
C ILE A 14 12.86 6.46 -8.07
N LEU A 15 12.72 7.76 -7.93
CA LEU A 15 13.19 8.67 -6.89
C LEU A 15 12.18 8.66 -5.73
N VAL A 16 12.70 8.38 -4.54
CA VAL A 16 12.32 8.94 -3.21
C VAL A 16 10.82 9.18 -2.98
N ALA A 17 10.15 8.24 -2.29
CA ALA A 17 8.96 8.57 -1.51
C ALA A 17 9.41 9.40 -0.30
N VAL A 18 9.05 10.67 -0.32
CA VAL A 18 9.29 11.64 0.75
C VAL A 18 8.49 11.19 1.99
N ASN A 19 9.21 10.93 3.09
CA ASN A 19 8.67 10.83 4.43
C ASN A 19 7.95 12.13 4.81
N THR A 20 6.64 12.23 4.53
CA THR A 20 5.81 13.31 5.04
C THR A 20 5.06 12.81 6.27
N TYR A 21 5.72 12.92 7.42
CA TYR A 21 5.07 12.80 8.71
C TYR A 21 4.20 14.05 8.90
N SER A 22 2.88 13.86 9.06
CA SER A 22 1.95 14.95 9.36
C SER A 22 2.20 15.42 10.79
N GLU A 23 2.65 16.67 10.95
CA GLU A 23 2.91 17.31 12.25
C GLU A 23 1.62 17.93 12.81
N GLU A 24 0.73 17.12 13.37
CA GLU A 24 -0.26 17.64 14.32
C GLU A 24 0.34 17.60 15.73
N GLY A 25 0.94 18.72 16.13
CA GLY A 25 1.33 18.98 17.52
C GLY A 25 2.56 18.22 18.02
N GLY A 26 3.75 18.52 17.49
CA GLY A 26 5.04 18.34 18.17
C GLY A 26 5.48 16.93 18.58
N TYR A 27 4.66 15.90 18.33
CA TYR A 27 4.99 14.49 18.54
C TYR A 27 4.79 13.76 17.21
N THR A 28 5.88 13.32 16.60
CA THR A 28 5.80 12.40 15.46
C THR A 28 5.27 11.06 15.97
N VAL A 29 3.99 10.76 15.72
CA VAL A 29 3.44 9.43 15.98
C VAL A 29 4.03 8.48 14.95
N LYS A 30 5.10 7.78 15.32
CA LYS A 30 5.66 6.71 14.51
C LYS A 30 4.68 5.53 14.52
N PRO A 31 4.33 4.94 13.36
CA PRO A 31 3.58 3.69 13.32
C PRO A 31 4.28 2.58 14.11
N LYS A 32 3.50 1.70 14.73
CA LYS A 32 4.02 0.51 15.43
C LYS A 32 4.55 -0.52 14.43
N PHE A 33 3.88 -0.66 13.29
CA PHE A 33 4.19 -1.65 12.27
C PHE A 33 4.92 -1.04 11.08
N GLU A 34 5.83 -1.80 10.49
CA GLU A 34 6.51 -1.41 9.25
C GLU A 34 5.60 -1.74 8.04
N ILE A 35 5.80 -1.03 6.92
CA ILE A 35 4.91 -1.12 5.74
C ILE A 35 4.86 -2.55 5.19
N GLU A 36 5.98 -3.27 5.16
CA GLU A 36 6.05 -4.65 4.66
C GLU A 36 5.19 -5.60 5.50
N GLU A 37 5.12 -5.37 6.81
CA GLU A 37 4.27 -6.15 7.71
C GLU A 37 2.79 -5.87 7.46
N ILE A 38 2.43 -4.59 7.27
CA ILE A 38 1.07 -4.17 6.94
C ILE A 38 0.60 -4.76 5.61
N ILE A 39 1.46 -4.81 4.60
CA ILE A 39 1.17 -5.47 3.32
C ILE A 39 0.85 -6.95 3.54
N ARG A 40 1.70 -7.65 4.31
CA ARG A 40 1.57 -9.08 4.57
C ARG A 40 0.24 -9.39 5.28
N ILE A 41 -0.04 -8.73 6.41
CA ILE A 41 -1.26 -8.98 7.19
C ILE A 41 -2.52 -8.61 6.40
N SER A 42 -2.47 -7.55 5.58
CA SER A 42 -3.62 -7.13 4.77
C SER A 42 -3.96 -8.14 3.68
N LYS A 43 -2.95 -8.73 3.04
CA LYS A 43 -3.14 -9.81 2.06
C LYS A 43 -3.65 -11.09 2.72
N GLU A 44 -3.09 -11.47 3.87
CA GLU A 44 -3.56 -12.64 4.63
C GLU A 44 -5.03 -12.49 5.02
N PHE A 45 -5.41 -11.33 5.58
CA PHE A 45 -6.79 -11.04 5.97
C PHE A 45 -7.76 -11.02 4.79
N ALA A 46 -7.38 -10.39 3.67
CA ALA A 46 -8.20 -10.37 2.46
C ALA A 46 -8.44 -11.79 1.90
N SER A 47 -7.39 -12.62 1.86
CA SER A 47 -7.48 -14.01 1.43
C SER A 47 -8.41 -14.84 2.34
N GLU A 48 -8.36 -14.64 3.66
CA GLU A 48 -9.27 -15.29 4.62
C GLU A 48 -10.74 -14.89 4.44
N LYS A 49 -10.99 -13.67 3.94
CA LYS A 49 -12.33 -13.18 3.61
C LYS A 49 -12.82 -13.58 2.23
N ASN A 50 -12.09 -14.49 1.57
CA ASN A 50 -12.45 -15.05 0.28
C ASN A 50 -12.41 -14.01 -0.87
N GLU A 51 -11.57 -12.99 -0.73
CA GLU A 51 -11.18 -12.12 -1.84
C GLU A 51 -10.11 -12.82 -2.68
N ALA A 52 -10.29 -12.86 -4.01
CA ALA A 52 -9.31 -13.43 -4.93
C ALA A 52 -8.09 -12.49 -5.06
N ILE A 53 -7.27 -12.40 -4.01
CA ILE A 53 -6.20 -11.41 -3.86
C ILE A 53 -5.21 -11.37 -5.03
N ASP A 54 -5.03 -12.49 -5.73
CA ASP A 54 -4.16 -12.61 -6.90
C ASP A 54 -4.68 -11.82 -8.13
N GLU A 55 -5.95 -11.41 -8.12
CA GLU A 55 -6.59 -10.56 -9.14
C GLU A 55 -6.41 -9.05 -8.88
N TYR A 56 -5.73 -8.69 -7.78
CA TYR A 56 -5.55 -7.32 -7.34
C TYR A 56 -4.08 -6.94 -7.18
N PHE A 57 -3.80 -5.65 -7.31
CA PHE A 57 -2.53 -5.03 -6.94
C PHE A 57 -2.76 -3.95 -5.88
N ILE A 58 -1.71 -3.62 -5.12
CA ILE A 58 -1.78 -2.52 -4.16
C ILE A 58 -1.60 -1.21 -4.91
N ASP A 59 -2.62 -0.36 -4.85
CA ASP A 59 -2.61 0.97 -5.46
C ASP A 59 -1.94 1.99 -4.54
N TYR A 60 -2.36 2.04 -3.26
CA TYR A 60 -1.71 2.87 -2.25
C TYR A 60 -1.79 2.27 -0.84
N ILE A 61 -0.91 2.79 0.02
CA ILE A 61 -0.88 2.52 1.46
C ILE A 61 -0.84 3.88 2.17
N LYS A 62 -1.70 4.06 3.17
CA LYS A 62 -1.79 5.29 3.97
C LYS A 62 -1.79 4.95 5.46
N TYR A 63 -1.09 5.73 6.26
CA TYR A 63 -1.20 5.72 7.72
C TYR A 63 -1.89 6.99 8.22
N GLU A 64 -2.92 6.83 9.02
CA GLU A 64 -3.67 7.91 9.66
C GLU A 64 -3.29 7.98 11.15
N ALA A 65 -2.44 8.94 11.48
CA ALA A 65 -1.85 9.07 12.82
C ALA A 65 -2.88 9.42 13.91
N SER A 66 -3.97 10.12 13.57
CA SER A 66 -5.06 10.47 14.50
C SER A 66 -5.68 9.23 15.13
N ASP A 67 -5.93 8.21 14.31
CA ASP A 67 -6.67 7.00 14.68
C ASP A 67 -5.77 5.76 14.77
N LYS A 68 -4.46 5.93 14.50
CA LYS A 68 -3.45 4.87 14.39
C LYS A 68 -3.90 3.77 13.44
N ASN A 69 -4.38 4.19 12.28
CA ASN A 69 -5.05 3.32 11.34
C ASN A 69 -4.24 3.22 10.04
N TRP A 70 -3.99 1.99 9.59
CA TRP A 70 -3.45 1.71 8.27
C TRP A 70 -4.59 1.46 7.30
N ILE A 71 -4.43 2.00 6.09
CA ILE A 71 -5.34 1.78 4.98
C ILE A 71 -4.53 1.25 3.81
N VAL A 72 -4.88 0.07 3.32
CA VAL A 72 -4.29 -0.54 2.13
C VAL A 72 -5.37 -0.66 1.07
N ASN A 73 -5.20 0.03 -0.06
CA ASN A 73 -6.12 -0.05 -1.18
C ASN A 73 -5.66 -1.12 -2.19
N PHE A 74 -6.56 -2.03 -2.51
CA PHE A 74 -6.39 -3.08 -3.51
C PHE A 74 -7.25 -2.75 -4.72
N GLN A 75 -6.60 -2.64 -5.88
CA GLN A 75 -7.25 -2.36 -7.15
C GLN A 75 -7.16 -3.59 -8.05
N GLY A 76 -8.29 -4.00 -8.63
CA GLY A 76 -8.31 -5.12 -9.57
C GLY A 76 -7.58 -4.78 -10.86
N TYR A 77 -6.91 -5.76 -11.49
CA TYR A 77 -6.19 -5.56 -12.76
C TYR A 77 -7.11 -5.16 -13.92
N ILE A 78 -8.40 -5.50 -13.84
CA ILE A 78 -9.42 -5.11 -14.81
C ILE A 78 -10.19 -3.91 -14.22
N PRO A 79 -10.04 -2.70 -14.76
CA PRO A 79 -10.76 -1.55 -14.24
C PRO A 79 -12.27 -1.72 -14.44
N ALA A 80 -13.01 -1.82 -13.34
CA ALA A 80 -14.47 -1.87 -13.32
C ALA A 80 -14.98 -1.26 -12.00
N PRO A 81 -16.18 -0.65 -12.00
CA PRO A 81 -16.85 -0.26 -10.75
C PRO A 81 -16.94 -1.44 -9.79
N GLY A 82 -16.70 -1.20 -8.50
CA GLY A 82 -16.65 -2.24 -7.47
C GLY A 82 -15.47 -3.20 -7.55
N ASN A 83 -14.57 -3.11 -8.55
CA ASN A 83 -13.38 -3.97 -8.63
C ASN A 83 -12.18 -3.39 -7.88
N HIS A 84 -12.44 -2.96 -6.65
CA HIS A 84 -11.44 -2.52 -5.69
C HIS A 84 -11.99 -2.70 -4.28
N PHE A 85 -11.10 -2.83 -3.31
CA PHE A 85 -11.46 -2.88 -1.90
C PHE A 85 -10.31 -2.34 -1.05
N MET A 86 -10.64 -2.00 0.18
CA MET A 86 -9.68 -1.47 1.14
C MET A 86 -9.63 -2.36 2.37
N VAL A 87 -8.42 -2.57 2.88
CA VAL A 87 -8.22 -3.17 4.20
C VAL A 87 -7.84 -2.04 5.16
N SER A 88 -8.63 -1.91 6.23
CA SER A 88 -8.34 -1.03 7.36
C SER A 88 -7.75 -1.85 8.50
N PHE A 89 -6.65 -1.39 9.10
CA PHE A 89 -6.04 -2.02 10.27
C PHE A 89 -5.74 -0.98 11.35
N ASN A 90 -6.44 -1.10 12.48
CA ASN A 90 -6.26 -0.21 13.62
C ASN A 90 -5.17 -0.77 14.55
N GLU A 91 -4.00 -0.13 14.61
CA GLU A 91 -2.86 -0.60 15.40
C GLU A 91 -3.13 -0.60 16.91
N ALA A 92 -4.03 0.28 17.38
CA ALA A 92 -4.34 0.41 18.80
C ALA A 92 -5.20 -0.74 19.33
N THR A 93 -6.06 -1.28 18.49
CA THR A 93 -7.01 -2.35 18.83
C THR A 93 -6.72 -3.67 18.15
N GLU A 94 -5.77 -3.68 17.21
CA GLU A 94 -5.40 -4.79 16.33
C GLU A 94 -6.60 -5.37 15.57
N LYS A 95 -7.61 -4.53 15.29
CA LYS A 95 -8.80 -4.89 14.51
C LYS A 95 -8.59 -4.62 13.03
N MET A 96 -9.13 -5.52 12.20
CA MET A 96 -9.10 -5.43 10.74
C MET A 96 -10.51 -5.44 10.14
N GLU A 97 -10.71 -4.64 9.10
CA GLU A 97 -11.98 -4.54 8.37
C GLU A 97 -11.72 -4.47 6.86
N ILE A 98 -12.61 -5.09 6.08
CA ILE A 98 -12.64 -4.94 4.61
C ILE A 98 -13.78 -3.99 4.26
N MET A 99 -13.46 -2.98 3.44
CA MET A 99 -14.41 -2.05 2.86
C MET A 99 -14.42 -2.26 1.36
N LEU A 100 -15.54 -2.71 0.81
CA LEU A 100 -15.71 -2.91 -0.63
C LEU A 100 -15.91 -1.55 -1.32
N GLY A 101 -15.28 -1.37 -2.48
CA GLY A 101 -15.50 -0.21 -3.33
C GLY A 101 -16.87 -0.19 -3.98
N GLU A 102 -17.38 1.01 -4.30
CA GLU A 102 -18.60 1.21 -5.10
C GLU A 102 -18.36 1.00 -6.61
#